data_AF-X0WXC2-F1
#
_entry.id   AF-X0WXC2-F1
#
_cell.length_a   1.000
_cell.length_b   1.000
_cell.length_c   1.000
_cell.angle_alpha   90.00
_cell.angle_beta   90.00
_cell.angle_gamma   90.00
#
_symmetry.space_group_name_H-M   'P 1'
#
loop_
_entity.id
_entity.type
_entity.pdbx_description
1 polymer ?
#
loop_
_entity_poly.entity_id
_entity_poly.type
_entity_poly.pdbx_seq_one_letter_code
_entity_poly.pdbx_strand_id
1 'polypeptide(L)'
;HYWGGPRLTKSPLLNLKVVVRALEENDGNPAKALRSVLDRAIEALKPEGKRHMTTAEWILYNILELKFIQGLRVRDIAMRLAMSESDLYRKQRVAIEEVAKTIADMEQGVPERTARGEEIPGPSYPTEEIS
;
A
#
# COMPACT_ATOMS: atom_id res chain seq x y z
N HIS A 1 11.98 14.48 -6.55
CA HIS A 1 10.59 14.01 -6.39
C HIS A 1 10.51 12.62 -7.03
N TYR A 2 10.38 11.52 -6.27
CA TYR A 2 10.43 10.16 -6.86
C TYR A 2 9.20 9.85 -7.71
N TRP A 3 8.09 10.54 -7.43
CA TRP A 3 6.81 10.41 -8.12
C TRP A 3 6.47 11.66 -8.95
N GLY A 4 7.50 12.34 -9.46
CA GLY A 4 7.34 13.52 -10.29
C GLY A 4 8.51 13.64 -11.24
N GLY A 5 8.22 13.76 -12.54
CA GLY A 5 9.20 13.85 -13.62
C GLY A 5 8.89 12.88 -14.77
N PRO A 6 9.70 12.91 -15.85
CA PRO A 6 9.45 12.18 -17.10
C PRO A 6 9.38 10.64 -17.00
N ARG A 7 9.66 10.07 -15.81
CA ARG A 7 9.63 8.62 -15.57
C ARG A 7 8.22 8.05 -15.40
N LEU A 8 7.29 8.83 -14.82
CA LEU A 8 5.89 8.39 -14.69
C LEU A 8 5.14 8.51 -16.01
N THR A 9 5.36 9.61 -16.74
CA THR A 9 4.69 9.88 -18.02
C THR A 9 5.11 8.96 -19.16
N LYS A 10 6.17 8.16 -18.98
CA LYS A 10 6.65 7.13 -19.92
C LYS A 10 6.63 5.73 -19.31
N SER A 11 5.96 5.55 -18.18
CA SER A 11 5.95 4.27 -17.47
C SER A 11 5.09 3.24 -18.21
N PRO A 12 5.55 1.99 -18.41
CA PRO A 12 4.70 0.90 -18.89
C PRO A 12 3.46 0.67 -18.03
N LEU A 13 3.50 1.07 -16.75
CA LEU A 13 2.38 0.98 -15.81
C LEU A 13 1.17 1.82 -16.25
N LEU A 14 1.36 2.82 -17.12
CA LEU A 14 0.26 3.63 -17.66
C LEU A 14 -0.76 2.80 -18.46
N ASN A 15 -0.35 1.62 -18.95
CA ASN A 15 -1.21 0.74 -19.76
C ASN A 15 -2.03 -0.25 -18.92
N LEU A 16 -1.85 -0.27 -17.60
CA LEU A 16 -2.63 -1.12 -16.70
C LEU A 16 -4.10 -0.67 -16.67
N LYS A 17 -5.04 -1.63 -16.68
CA LYS A 17 -6.48 -1.33 -16.66
C LYS A 17 -6.86 -0.53 -15.42
N VAL A 18 -6.27 -0.82 -14.26
CA VAL A 18 -6.49 -0.06 -13.02
C VAL A 18 -6.09 1.41 -13.18
N VAL A 19 -5.00 1.69 -13.91
CA VAL A 19 -4.54 3.07 -14.17
C VAL A 19 -5.42 3.76 -15.21
N VAL A 20 -5.84 3.04 -16.26
CA VAL A 20 -6.78 3.55 -17.25
C VAL A 20 -8.12 3.90 -16.61
N ARG A 21 -8.65 3.06 -15.72
CA ARG A 21 -9.86 3.36 -14.94
C ARG A 21 -9.70 4.60 -14.06
N ALA A 22 -8.52 4.76 -13.45
CA ALA A 22 -8.22 5.93 -12.63
C ALA A 22 -8.09 7.24 -13.44
N LEU A 23 -8.06 7.21 -14.78
CA LEU A 23 -8.00 8.44 -15.59
C LEU A 23 -9.23 9.31 -15.41
N GLU A 24 -10.42 8.71 -15.34
CA GLU A 24 -11.69 9.42 -15.19
C GLU A 24 -11.71 10.23 -13.88
N GLU A 25 -11.19 9.64 -12.80
CA GLU A 25 -11.07 10.25 -11.47
C GLU A 25 -9.99 11.36 -11.40
N ASN A 26 -9.11 11.45 -12.41
CA ASN A 26 -7.89 12.28 -12.37
C ASN A 26 -7.79 13.25 -13.56
N ASP A 27 -8.92 13.80 -14.01
CA ASP A 27 -9.01 14.79 -15.10
C ASP A 27 -8.40 14.31 -16.44
N GLY A 28 -8.36 13.00 -16.68
CA GLY A 28 -7.70 12.41 -17.84
C GLY A 28 -6.16 12.57 -17.84
N ASN A 29 -5.55 12.95 -16.72
CA ASN A 29 -4.10 13.11 -16.60
C ASN A 29 -3.44 11.76 -16.23
N PRO A 30 -2.66 11.13 -17.14
CA PRO A 30 -2.11 9.79 -16.89
C PRO A 30 -1.10 9.74 -15.74
N ALA A 31 -0.34 10.82 -15.53
CA ALA A 31 0.61 10.87 -14.43
C ALA A 31 -0.09 11.00 -13.06
N LYS A 32 -1.19 11.78 -12.99
CA LYS A 32 -2.02 11.84 -11.78
C LYS A 32 -2.72 10.50 -11.53
N ALA A 33 -3.28 9.87 -12.56
CA ALA A 33 -3.94 8.57 -12.45
C ALA A 33 -2.99 7.49 -11.94
N LEU A 34 -1.78 7.39 -12.52
CA LEU A 34 -0.77 6.44 -12.05
C LEU A 34 -0.34 6.71 -10.61
N ARG A 35 -0.16 7.99 -10.24
CA ARG A 35 0.11 8.36 -8.83
C ARG A 35 -1.04 7.92 -7.92
N SER A 36 -2.30 8.19 -8.29
CA SER A 36 -3.48 7.81 -7.52
C SER A 36 -3.55 6.31 -7.28
N VAL A 37 -3.25 5.48 -8.30
CA VAL A 37 -3.19 4.02 -8.13
C VAL A 37 -2.07 3.61 -7.18
N LEU A 38 -0.87 4.18 -7.33
CA LEU A 38 0.25 3.85 -6.45
C LEU A 38 -0.01 4.30 -5.00
N ASP A 39 -0.64 5.46 -4.79
CA ASP A 39 -1.02 5.97 -3.46
C ASP A 39 -2.04 5.03 -2.81
N ARG A 40 -3.07 4.59 -3.56
CA ARG A 40 -4.05 3.58 -3.08
C ARG A 40 -3.37 2.26 -2.73
N ALA A 41 -2.45 1.78 -3.56
CA ALA A 41 -1.73 0.54 -3.30
C ALA A 41 -0.87 0.62 -2.02
N ILE A 42 -0.24 1.77 -1.74
CA ILE A 42 0.48 1.99 -0.48
C ILE A 42 -0.49 2.02 0.70
N GLU A 43 -1.62 2.72 0.56
CA GLU A 43 -2.60 2.84 1.66
C GLU A 43 -3.26 1.50 1.99
N ALA A 44 -3.48 0.62 1.01
CA ALA A 44 -3.98 -0.73 1.24
C ALA A 44 -3.03 -1.62 2.06
N LEU A 45 -1.74 -1.27 2.14
CA LEU A 45 -0.75 -1.96 2.98
C LEU A 45 -0.72 -1.44 4.42
N LYS A 46 -1.55 -0.45 4.76
CA LYS A 46 -1.61 0.12 6.09
C LYS A 46 -2.19 -0.90 7.08
N PRO A 47 -1.46 -1.23 8.16
CA PRO A 47 -2.01 -2.09 9.20
C PRO A 47 -3.13 -1.40 9.98
N GLU A 48 -3.93 -2.22 10.66
CA GLU A 48 -4.96 -1.73 11.56
C GLU A 48 -4.39 -1.22 12.88
N GLY A 49 -5.18 -0.43 13.60
CA GLY A 49 -4.84 0.05 14.93
C GLY A 49 -3.93 1.28 14.94
N LYS A 50 -3.28 1.51 16.10
CA LYS A 50 -2.45 2.70 16.31
C LYS A 50 -1.13 2.56 15.55
N ARG A 51 -0.75 3.63 14.85
CA ARG A 51 0.53 3.67 14.14
C ARG A 51 1.71 3.48 15.09
N HIS A 52 2.56 2.51 14.77
CA HIS A 52 3.84 2.27 15.43
C HIS A 52 4.99 2.46 14.44
N MET A 53 6.04 3.19 14.83
CA MET A 53 7.14 3.50 13.89
C MET A 53 8.11 2.33 13.69
N THR A 54 8.24 1.43 14.68
CA THR A 54 9.33 0.45 14.73
C THR A 54 8.86 -1.00 14.80
N THR A 55 7.55 -1.26 14.86
CA THR A 55 7.02 -2.63 14.90
C THR A 55 7.09 -3.26 13.51
N ALA A 56 7.29 -4.58 13.47
CA ALA A 56 7.44 -5.33 12.22
C ALA A 56 6.23 -5.17 11.27
N GLU A 57 5.03 -5.15 11.84
CA GLU A 57 3.77 -4.98 11.10
C GLU A 57 3.70 -3.64 10.35
N TRP A 58 4.16 -2.55 10.98
CA TRP A 58 4.09 -1.20 10.41
C TRP A 58 5.29 -0.83 9.55
N ILE A 59 6.38 -1.60 9.61
CA ILE A 59 7.67 -1.15 9.08
C ILE A 59 7.65 -0.93 7.57
N LEU A 60 6.97 -1.79 6.82
CA LEU A 60 6.90 -1.68 5.36
C LEU A 60 6.07 -0.47 4.94
N TYR A 61 4.88 -0.30 5.52
CA TYR A 61 4.05 0.88 5.30
C TYR A 61 4.78 2.18 5.65
N ASN A 62 5.44 2.23 6.81
CA ASN A 62 6.20 3.41 7.22
C ASN A 62 7.34 3.75 6.25
N ILE A 63 8.06 2.74 5.74
CA ILE A 63 9.11 2.97 4.74
C ILE A 63 8.51 3.59 3.48
N LEU A 64 7.40 3.06 2.99
CA LEU A 64 6.72 3.55 1.78
C LEU A 64 6.21 4.98 1.96
N GLU A 65 5.47 5.23 3.05
CA GLU A 65 4.87 6.53 3.33
C GLU A 65 5.96 7.60 3.52
N LEU A 66 6.98 7.33 4.35
CA LEU A 66 8.07 8.30 4.58
C LEU A 66 8.87 8.56 3.30
N LYS A 67 9.10 7.54 2.47
CA LYS A 67 9.93 7.67 1.26
C LYS A 67 9.20 8.34 0.11
N PHE A 68 7.97 7.93 -0.16
CA PHE A 68 7.29 8.22 -1.42
C PHE A 68 6.19 9.26 -1.27
N ILE A 69 5.52 9.31 -0.12
CA ILE A 69 4.49 10.31 0.17
C ILE A 69 5.14 11.55 0.80
N GLN A 70 5.93 11.37 1.86
CA GLN A 70 6.60 12.49 2.55
C GLN A 70 7.92 12.92 1.89
N GLY A 71 8.50 12.09 1.02
CA GLY A 71 9.70 12.44 0.24
C GLY A 71 10.99 12.52 1.06
N LEU A 72 11.08 11.84 2.21
CA LEU A 72 12.25 11.87 3.08
C LEU A 72 13.47 11.17 2.44
N ARG A 73 14.67 11.59 2.86
CA ARG A 73 15.92 10.95 2.44
C ARG A 73 16.12 9.65 3.22
N VAL A 74 16.85 8.71 2.62
CA VAL A 74 17.12 7.37 3.18
C VAL A 74 17.68 7.46 4.60
N ARG A 75 18.67 8.33 4.82
CA ARG A 75 19.25 8.57 6.14
C ARG A 75 18.23 9.02 7.19
N ASP A 76 17.37 9.96 6.83
CA ASP A 76 16.35 10.51 7.74
C ASP A 76 15.31 9.43 8.10
N ILE A 77 14.96 8.57 7.14
CA ILE A 77 14.06 7.42 7.34
C ILE A 77 14.71 6.38 8.26
N ALA A 78 15.97 6.00 7.99
CA ALA A 78 16.70 5.01 8.79
C ALA A 78 16.78 5.44 10.26
N MET A 79 17.09 6.72 10.50
CA MET A 79 17.07 7.32 11.84
C MET A 79 15.68 7.26 12.49
N ARG A 80 14.63 7.65 11.78
CA ARG A 80 13.25 7.69 12.31
C ARG A 80 12.70 6.31 12.66
N LEU A 81 13.11 5.29 11.90
CA LEU A 81 12.70 3.90 12.10
C LEU A 81 13.70 3.11 12.97
N ALA A 82 14.69 3.79 13.57
CA ALA A 82 15.71 3.19 14.42
C ALA A 82 16.40 1.96 13.81
N MET A 83 16.78 2.05 12.52
CA MET A 83 17.43 0.97 11.77
C MET A 83 18.66 1.45 11.01
N SER A 84 19.52 0.52 10.60
CA SER A 84 20.65 0.84 9.70
C SER A 84 20.15 1.07 8.27
N GLU A 85 20.92 1.82 7.47
CA GLU A 85 20.59 2.02 6.04
C GLU A 85 20.55 0.69 5.28
N SER A 86 21.48 -0.24 5.59
CA SER A 86 21.49 -1.58 4.98
C SER A 86 20.21 -2.35 5.28
N ASP A 87 19.69 -2.26 6.50
CA ASP A 87 18.41 -2.89 6.84
C ASP A 87 17.22 -2.22 6.15
N LEU A 88 17.24 -0.88 6.09
CA LEU A 88 16.25 -0.09 5.37
C LEU A 88 16.18 -0.49 3.89
N TYR A 89 17.31 -0.62 3.20
CA TYR A 89 17.31 -1.02 1.78
C TYR A 89 16.72 -2.41 1.56
N ARG A 90 16.98 -3.38 2.46
CA ARG A 90 16.36 -4.71 2.37
C ARG A 90 14.85 -4.65 2.57
N LYS A 91 14.39 -3.95 3.61
CA LYS A 91 12.95 -3.79 3.88
C LYS A 91 12.23 -2.97 2.81
N GLN A 92 12.90 -1.99 2.22
CA GLN A 92 12.38 -1.22 1.10
C GLN A 92 12.11 -2.10 -0.13
N ARG A 93 12.99 -3.08 -0.41
CA ARG A 93 12.74 -4.03 -1.50
C ARG A 93 11.48 -4.84 -1.27
N VAL A 94 11.33 -5.40 -0.06
CA VAL A 94 10.11 -6.14 0.32
C VAL A 94 8.89 -5.25 0.23
N ALA A 95 8.96 -4.00 0.72
CA ALA A 95 7.84 -3.07 0.65
C ALA A 95 7.42 -2.75 -0.81
N ILE A 96 8.37 -2.60 -1.73
CA ILE A 96 8.09 -2.41 -3.16
C ILE A 96 7.44 -3.66 -3.77
N GLU A 97 7.90 -4.85 -3.38
CA GLU A 97 7.30 -6.12 -3.82
C GLU A 97 5.85 -6.25 -3.37
N GLU A 98 5.54 -5.86 -2.13
CA GLU A 98 4.15 -5.84 -1.63
C GLU A 98 3.27 -4.85 -2.41
N VAL A 99 3.77 -3.64 -2.72
CA VAL A 99 3.03 -2.69 -3.57
C VAL A 99 2.76 -3.28 -4.97
N ALA A 100 3.75 -3.96 -5.55
CA ALA A 100 3.57 -4.59 -6.85
C ALA A 100 2.50 -5.70 -6.83
N LYS A 101 2.44 -6.51 -5.76
CA LYS A 101 1.38 -7.51 -5.57
C LYS A 101 0.02 -6.84 -5.43
N THR A 102 -0.09 -5.80 -4.59
CA THR A 102 -1.34 -5.06 -4.41
C THR A 102 -1.85 -4.47 -5.72
N ILE A 103 -0.98 -3.90 -6.56
CA ILE A 103 -1.38 -3.39 -7.89
C ILE A 103 -1.83 -4.52 -8.82
N ALA A 104 -1.18 -5.69 -8.76
CA ALA A 104 -1.61 -6.86 -9.53
C ALA A 104 -3.00 -7.35 -9.10
N ASP A 105 -3.30 -7.33 -7.79
CA ASP A 105 -4.63 -7.67 -7.26
C ASP A 105 -5.69 -6.65 -7.74
N MET A 106 -5.36 -5.36 -7.67
CA MET A 106 -6.23 -4.28 -8.18
C MET A 106 -6.50 -4.42 -9.69
N GLU A 107 -5.48 -4.81 -10.47
CA GLU A 107 -5.60 -5.03 -11.91
C GLU A 107 -6.56 -6.18 -12.26
N GLN A 108 -6.57 -7.24 -11.43
CA GLN A 108 -7.48 -8.37 -11.57
C GLN A 108 -8.90 -8.07 -11.10
N GLY A 109 -9.13 -6.90 -10.48
CA GLY A 109 -10.41 -6.56 -9.86
C GLY A 109 -10.70 -7.40 -8.61
N VAL A 110 -9.66 -8.00 -8.01
CA VAL A 110 -9.79 -8.61 -6.69
C VAL A 110 -9.99 -7.45 -5.71
N PRO A 111 -11.14 -7.37 -5.00
CA PRO A 111 -11.32 -6.34 -4.00
C PRO A 111 -10.19 -6.44 -2.97
N GLU A 112 -9.75 -5.29 -2.47
CA GLU A 112 -8.68 -5.16 -1.48
C GLU A 112 -8.74 -6.31 -0.48
N ARG A 113 -7.61 -7.02 -0.30
CA ARG A 113 -7.36 -7.84 0.89
C ARG A 113 -7.35 -6.87 2.08
N THR A 114 -8.52 -6.42 2.48
CA THR A 114 -8.77 -5.97 3.84
C THR A 114 -8.20 -7.08 4.69
N ALA A 115 -7.26 -6.74 5.56
CA ALA A 115 -6.72 -7.63 6.56
C ALA A 115 -7.89 -8.09 7.44
N ARG A 116 -8.66 -9.07 6.98
CA ARG A 116 -9.71 -9.71 7.74
C ARG A 116 -9.01 -10.46 8.85
N GLY A 117 -8.91 -9.82 10.01
CA GLY A 117 -9.23 -10.52 11.25
C GLY A 117 -10.61 -11.12 11.06
N GLU A 118 -10.64 -12.38 10.65
CA GLU A 118 -11.86 -13.12 10.41
C GLU A 118 -12.47 -13.41 11.79
N GLU A 119 -13.25 -12.46 12.30
CA GLU A 119 -14.27 -12.76 13.31
C GLU A 119 -15.25 -13.72 12.66
N ILE A 120 -15.06 -15.00 12.94
CA ILE A 120 -16.03 -16.05 12.67
C ILE A 120 -17.26 -15.68 13.51
N PRO A 121 -18.44 -15.34 12.94
CA PRO A 121 -19.65 -15.32 13.74
C PRO A 121 -19.84 -16.76 14.23
N GLY A 122 -19.69 -16.96 15.55
CA GLY A 122 -19.87 -18.26 16.16
C GLY A 122 -21.23 -18.87 15.77
N PRO A 123 -21.35 -20.20 15.71
CA PRO A 123 -22.59 -20.84 15.31
C PRO A 123 -23.72 -20.36 16.22
N SER A 124 -24.71 -19.70 15.60
CA SER A 124 -25.95 -19.31 16.26
C SER A 124 -26.72 -20.59 16.57
N TYR A 125 -26.53 -21.13 17.77
CA TYR A 125 -27.35 -22.25 18.25
C TYR A 125 -28.78 -21.75 18.49
N PRO A 126 -29.81 -22.37 17.88
CA PRO A 126 -31.18 -22.12 18.29
C PRO A 126 -31.33 -22.55 19.75
N THR A 127 -31.86 -21.66 20.58
CA THR A 127 -32.30 -22.02 21.93
C THR A 127 -33.53 -22.92 21.77
N GLU A 128 -33.38 -24.22 21.97
CA GLU A 128 -34.54 -25.08 22.17
C GLU A 128 -35.18 -24.70 23.52
N GLU A 129 -36.40 -24.18 23.43
CA GLU A 129 -37.31 -24.04 24.55
C GLU A 129 -37.53 -25.42 25.16
N ILE A 130 -37.20 -25.52 26.43
CA ILE A 130 -37.41 -26.68 27.27
C ILE A 130 -38.92 -26.77 27.55
N SER A 131 -39.54 -27.89 27.22
CA SER A 131 -40.85 -28.32 27.74
C SER A 131 -40.81 -29.81 28.05
#